data_AF-A0A371MEY2-F1
#
_entry.id   AF-A0A371MEY2-F1
#
_cell.length_a   1.000
_cell.length_b   1.000
_cell.length_c   1.000
_cell.angle_alpha   90.00
_cell.angle_beta   90.00
_cell.angle_gamma   90.00
#
_symmetry.space_group_name_H-M   'P 1'
#
loop_
_entity.id
_entity.type
_entity.pdbx_description
1 polymer ?
#
loop_
_entity_poly.entity_id
_entity_poly.type
_entity_poly.pdbx_seq_one_letter_code
_entity_poly.pdbx_strand_id
1 'polypeptide(L)'
;MVAMTDHESLVATNGFEHVPADLVEDRLVVRCRTPDIEPELCDGWVDEFEIETDAVRADGYGKLHFPEHVRTQCPECGDRVLEINGVEVTFHG
;
A
#
# COMPACT_ATOMS: atom_id res chain seq x y z
N MET A 1 25.56 13.36 38.60
CA MET A 1 24.25 13.71 38.05
C MET A 1 24.37 13.56 36.54
N VAL A 2 23.82 12.48 35.98
CA VAL A 2 23.82 12.25 34.53
C VAL A 2 22.42 12.60 34.05
N ALA A 3 22.32 13.66 33.26
CA ALA A 3 21.10 13.97 32.52
C ALA A 3 20.94 12.90 31.45
N MET A 4 19.99 11.99 31.66
CA MET A 4 19.55 11.06 30.62
C MET A 4 18.47 11.78 29.84
N THR A 5 18.81 12.16 28.61
CA THR A 5 17.92 12.77 27.65
C THR A 5 16.86 11.76 27.25
N ASP A 6 15.61 12.00 27.67
CA ASP A 6 14.40 11.31 27.21
C ASP A 6 14.34 11.33 25.68
N HIS A 7 14.72 10.21 25.05
CA HIS A 7 14.65 9.98 23.61
C HIS A 7 13.56 8.96 23.25
N GLU A 8 12.49 8.88 24.05
CA GLU A 8 11.33 8.03 23.75
C GLU A 8 10.07 8.85 23.44
N SER A 9 10.26 10.08 22.95
CA SER A 9 9.18 10.91 22.41
C SER A 9 9.16 10.85 20.87
N LEU A 10 8.86 9.68 20.30
CA LEU A 10 8.48 9.52 18.89
C LEU A 10 7.62 8.26 18.65
N VAL A 11 6.99 7.70 19.68
CA VAL A 11 5.75 6.92 19.49
C VAL A 11 4.66 7.96 19.19
N ALA A 12 4.73 8.54 18.00
CA ALA A 12 3.73 9.45 17.50
C ALA A 12 2.40 8.69 17.46
N THR A 13 1.52 9.07 18.36
CA THR A 13 0.08 8.91 18.25
C THR A 13 -0.43 9.55 16.96
N ASN A 14 -0.21 8.91 15.80
CA ASN A 14 -0.81 9.31 14.53
C ASN A 14 -1.19 8.06 13.74
N GLY A 15 -2.46 7.66 13.95
CA GLY A 15 -3.34 7.09 12.95
C GLY A 15 -2.84 5.90 12.14
N PHE A 16 -3.26 4.71 12.55
CA PHE A 16 -3.50 3.63 11.58
C PHE A 16 -4.51 4.07 10.49
N GLU A 17 -5.19 5.20 10.67
CA GLU A 17 -6.15 5.83 9.75
C GLU A 17 -5.50 6.65 8.62
N HIS A 18 -4.18 6.62 8.44
CA HIS A 18 -3.50 7.45 7.43
C HIS A 18 -3.23 6.71 6.12
N VAL A 19 -3.72 7.31 5.03
CA VAL A 19 -3.42 6.88 3.66
C VAL A 19 -2.06 7.48 3.25
N PRO A 20 -1.11 6.67 2.76
CA PRO A 20 0.13 7.15 2.17
C PRO A 20 -0.13 8.22 1.11
N ALA A 21 0.65 9.30 1.08
CA ALA A 21 0.44 10.42 0.17
C ALA A 21 0.45 10.00 -1.31
N ASP A 22 1.30 9.02 -1.66
CA ASP A 22 1.40 8.43 -3.00
C ASP A 22 0.14 7.67 -3.43
N LEU A 23 -0.80 7.40 -2.51
CA LEU A 23 -2.10 6.77 -2.81
C LEU A 23 -3.27 7.77 -2.85
N VAL A 24 -2.99 9.07 -2.64
CA VAL A 24 -3.98 10.17 -2.71
C VAL A 24 -3.84 10.92 -4.05
N GLU A 25 -3.53 10.20 -5.12
CA GLU A 25 -3.39 10.73 -6.47
C GLU A 25 -4.66 10.47 -7.30
N ASP A 26 -4.85 11.20 -8.39
CA ASP A 26 -5.92 10.94 -9.38
C ASP A 26 -5.64 9.69 -10.26
N ARG A 27 -4.47 9.06 -10.07
CA ARG A 27 -4.06 7.87 -10.79
C ARG A 27 -3.34 6.89 -9.89
N LEU A 28 -3.74 5.62 -9.96
CA LEU A 28 -3.06 4.51 -9.31
C LEU A 28 -2.40 3.62 -10.35
N VAL A 29 -1.11 3.39 -10.20
CA VAL A 29 -0.32 2.41 -10.95
C VAL A 29 -0.16 1.18 -10.07
N VAL A 30 -0.85 0.10 -10.41
CA VAL A 30 -0.81 -1.18 -9.69
C VAL A 30 0.18 -2.09 -10.41
N ARG A 31 1.10 -2.69 -9.65
CA ARG A 31 2.10 -3.63 -10.15
C ARG A 31 2.10 -4.90 -9.32
N CYS A 32 2.21 -6.03 -10.00
CA CYS A 32 2.50 -7.29 -9.32
C CYS A 32 3.96 -7.30 -8.86
N ARG A 33 4.19 -7.38 -7.55
CA ARG A 33 5.54 -7.55 -7.02
C ARG A 33 5.87 -9.03 -6.99
N THR A 34 6.81 -9.45 -7.82
CA THR A 34 7.27 -10.83 -7.79
C THR A 34 8.14 -11.06 -6.56
N PRO A 35 7.85 -12.07 -5.71
CA PRO A 35 8.74 -12.40 -4.61
C PRO A 35 10.11 -12.83 -5.16
N ASP A 36 11.21 -12.38 -4.54
CA ASP A 36 12.60 -12.63 -4.99
C ASP A 36 12.94 -14.12 -5.19
N ILE A 37 12.15 -15.01 -4.59
CA ILE A 37 12.29 -16.46 -4.61
C ILE A 37 11.63 -17.15 -5.81
N GLU A 38 10.67 -16.51 -6.51
CA GLU A 38 9.93 -17.11 -7.64
C GLU A 38 9.62 -16.07 -8.76
N PRO A 39 10.63 -15.49 -9.43
CA PRO A 39 10.48 -14.41 -10.42
C PRO A 39 9.61 -14.76 -11.66
N GLU A 40 9.54 -16.04 -12.03
CA GLU A 40 8.98 -16.48 -13.32
C GLU A 40 7.43 -16.60 -13.32
N LEU A 41 6.77 -16.46 -12.17
CA LEU A 41 5.33 -16.68 -12.03
C LEU A 41 4.48 -15.39 -12.05
N CYS A 42 5.07 -14.20 -11.84
CA CYS A 42 4.35 -12.92 -11.75
C CYS A 42 4.96 -11.84 -12.66
N ASP A 43 5.34 -12.17 -13.89
CA ASP A 43 6.24 -11.33 -14.68
C ASP A 43 5.58 -10.03 -15.18
N GLY A 44 5.64 -8.98 -14.35
CA GLY A 44 5.57 -7.59 -14.80
C GLY A 44 4.19 -7.05 -15.17
N TRP A 45 3.09 -7.66 -14.70
CA TRP A 45 1.78 -7.06 -14.89
C TRP A 45 1.72 -5.68 -14.22
N VAL A 46 1.34 -4.68 -15.01
CA VAL A 46 1.12 -3.29 -14.60
C VAL A 46 -0.22 -2.85 -15.16
N ASP A 47 -1.02 -2.19 -14.33
CA ASP A 47 -2.29 -1.59 -14.74
C ASP A 47 -2.42 -0.19 -14.12
N GLU A 48 -3.12 0.69 -14.84
CA GLU A 48 -3.28 2.08 -14.45
C GLU A 48 -4.77 2.40 -14.34
N PHE A 49 -5.16 2.94 -13.18
CA PHE A 49 -6.54 3.29 -12.89
C PHE A 49 -6.64 4.79 -12.62
N GLU A 50 -7.49 5.47 -13.38
CA GLU A 50 -7.94 6.83 -13.04
C GLU A 50 -8.94 6.74 -11.87
N ILE A 51 -8.69 7.53 -10.83
CA ILE A 51 -9.52 7.61 -9.62
C ILE A 51 -9.72 9.07 -9.23
N GLU A 52 -10.68 9.32 -8.34
CA GLU A 52 -10.81 10.63 -7.72
C GLU A 52 -9.72 10.80 -6.64
N THR A 53 -9.19 12.01 -6.50
CA THR A 53 -8.39 12.38 -5.32
C THR A 53 -9.23 12.08 -4.07
N ASP A 54 -8.70 11.32 -3.12
CA ASP A 54 -9.40 10.80 -1.92
C ASP A 54 -10.27 9.52 -2.11
N ALA A 55 -10.18 8.85 -3.25
CA ALA A 55 -10.90 7.59 -3.47
C ALA A 55 -10.30 6.41 -2.68
N VAL A 56 -9.03 6.50 -2.26
CA VAL A 56 -8.38 5.53 -1.35
C VAL A 56 -8.60 5.95 0.09
N ARG A 57 -9.01 5.01 0.94
CA ARG A 57 -9.32 5.27 2.36
C ARG A 57 -8.65 4.24 3.27
N ALA A 58 -8.17 4.65 4.43
CA ALA A 58 -7.74 3.75 5.48
C ALA A 58 -8.85 3.59 6.53
N ASP A 59 -9.04 2.38 7.05
CA ASP A 59 -9.90 2.17 8.23
C ASP A 59 -9.14 2.40 9.55
N GLY A 60 -9.85 2.29 10.68
CA GLY A 60 -9.28 2.44 12.02
C GLY A 60 -8.25 1.37 12.41
N TYR A 61 -7.99 0.39 11.54
CA TYR A 61 -7.04 -0.70 11.73
C TYR A 61 -5.87 -0.66 10.73
N GLY A 62 -5.80 0.35 9.85
CA GLY A 62 -4.74 0.44 8.83
C GLY A 62 -4.99 -0.34 7.57
N LYS A 63 -6.21 -0.85 7.36
CA LYS A 63 -6.58 -1.48 6.10
C LYS A 63 -6.93 -0.42 5.07
N LEU A 64 -6.27 -0.49 3.93
CA LEU A 64 -6.58 0.35 2.78
C LEU A 64 -7.77 -0.20 1.98
N HIS A 65 -8.66 0.70 1.59
CA HIS A 65 -9.83 0.46 0.77
C HIS A 65 -9.67 1.22 -0.53
N PHE A 66 -9.72 0.49 -1.64
CA PHE A 66 -9.63 1.01 -3.00
C PHE A 66 -11.01 1.02 -3.65
N PRO A 67 -11.24 1.87 -4.67
CA PRO A 67 -12.45 1.83 -5.48
C PRO A 67 -12.69 0.45 -6.12
N GLU A 68 -13.95 0.06 -6.32
CA GLU A 68 -14.31 -1.28 -6.81
C GLU A 68 -13.75 -1.59 -8.21
N HIS A 69 -13.49 -0.57 -9.04
CA HIS A 69 -12.92 -0.75 -10.37
C HIS A 69 -11.41 -0.94 -10.37
N VAL A 70 -10.72 -0.63 -9.27
CA VAL A 70 -9.28 -0.85 -9.11
C VAL A 70 -9.05 -2.32 -8.82
N ARG A 71 -8.28 -2.98 -9.69
CA ARG A 71 -7.95 -4.39 -9.47
C ARG A 71 -6.85 -4.49 -8.41
N THR A 72 -7.20 -5.11 -7.30
CA THR A 72 -6.29 -5.37 -6.18
C THR A 72 -5.83 -6.83 -6.11
N GLN A 73 -5.82 -7.54 -7.25
CA GLN A 73 -5.32 -8.90 -7.37
C GLN A 73 -4.55 -9.08 -8.68
N CYS A 74 -3.40 -9.76 -8.62
CA CYS A 74 -2.66 -10.13 -9.82
C CYS A 74 -3.43 -11.18 -10.63
N PRO A 75 -3.72 -10.93 -11.92
CA PRO A 75 -4.43 -11.89 -12.75
C PRO A 75 -3.65 -13.20 -12.98
N GLU A 76 -2.32 -13.14 -12.93
CA GLU A 76 -1.46 -14.30 -13.24
C GLU A 76 -1.06 -15.11 -12.00
N CYS A 77 -0.83 -14.46 -10.86
CA CYS A 77 -0.30 -15.12 -9.67
C CYS A 77 -1.07 -14.88 -8.36
N GLY A 78 -2.21 -14.18 -8.41
CA GLY A 78 -3.11 -14.01 -7.28
C GLY A 78 -2.64 -13.02 -6.21
N ASP A 79 -2.95 -13.30 -4.94
CA ASP A 79 -2.79 -12.38 -3.81
C ASP A 79 -1.35 -12.34 -3.25
N ARG A 80 -0.37 -12.02 -4.09
CA ARG A 80 1.02 -11.88 -3.68
C ARG A 80 1.49 -10.45 -3.98
N VAL A 81 1.29 -9.59 -2.98
CA VAL A 81 1.92 -8.27 -2.80
C VAL A 81 1.82 -7.36 -4.03
N LEU A 82 0.90 -6.40 -3.98
CA LEU A 82 0.81 -5.36 -4.99
C LEU A 82 1.61 -4.14 -4.56
N GLU A 83 2.39 -3.61 -5.49
CA GLU A 83 2.92 -2.26 -5.38
C GLU A 83 1.93 -1.30 -6.04
N ILE A 84 1.43 -0.31 -5.31
CA ILE A 84 0.54 0.72 -5.83
C ILE A 84 1.23 2.07 -5.67
N ASN A 85 1.55 2.74 -6.79
CA ASN A 85 2.35 3.97 -6.81
C ASN A 85 3.67 3.87 -6.00
N GLY A 86 4.30 2.70 -5.98
CA GLY A 86 5.54 2.47 -5.21
C GLY A 86 5.32 2.11 -3.74
N VAL A 87 4.07 2.08 -3.27
CA VAL A 87 3.71 1.64 -1.92
C VAL A 87 3.39 0.16 -1.93
N GLU A 88 4.08 -0.62 -1.09
CA GLU A 88 3.75 -2.03 -0.89
C GLU A 88 2.43 -2.17 -0.12
N VAL A 89 1.46 -2.85 -0.74
CA VAL A 89 0.16 -3.15 -0.14
C VAL A 89 0.00 -4.66 -0.01
N THR A 90 -0.23 -5.11 1.21
CA THR A 90 -0.53 -6.52 1.52
C THR A 90 -2.02 -6.67 1.75
N PHE A 91 -2.65 -7.54 0.96
CA PHE A 91 -4.07 -7.87 1.12
C PHE A 91 -4.20 -9.11 2.01
N HIS A 92 -4.86 -8.96 3.15
CA HIS A 92 -5.28 -10.09 3.98
C HIS A 92 -6.73 -10.46 3.59
N GLY A 93 -6.87 -11.61 2.93
CA GLY A 93 -8.16 -12.24 2.61
C GLY A 93 -8.84 -12.87 3.83
#